data_AF-A0A1Q9ESI0-F1
#
_entry.id   AF-A0A1Q9ESI0-F1
#
_cell.length_a   1.000
_cell.length_b   1.000
_cell.length_c   1.000
_cell.angle_alpha   90.00
_cell.angle_beta   90.00
_cell.angle_gamma   90.00
#
_symmetry.space_group_name_H-M   'P 1'
#
loop_
_entity.id
_entity.type
_entity.pdbx_description
1 polymer ?
#
loop_
_entity_poly.entity_id
_entity_poly.type
_entity_poly.pdbx_seq_one_letter_code
_entity_poly.pdbx_strand_id
1 'polypeptide(L)'
;MAAAPLGVTVYMNRTLPCICVFLFMAGWYVYVASGFGTLLCFIAGASLNMVSAKVGVNTCVAATARLANAMGEQLETSVTLGMRTGAIGGLLSTSLGLGGLAAMWLVTLDTTALSGFGSGASLVSFYLRVGGGIFSKGAEIGADLVGEMSDNKLDEDRRVYELQQRLSEMESLRADRRRRGLQEEEEDMMDQLRMMEEEMKDIASSLHPIDYLDAVGENICDVSGPVLILSLSLIIGARGSAVPHFFTALPLWIVASGNLACAMVRWYMRLNLAFVRPPL
;
A
#
# COMPACT_ATOMS: atom_id res chain seq x y z
N MET A 1 17.44 4.46 0.39
CA MET A 1 16.08 4.13 -0.10
C MET A 1 16.01 3.13 -1.28
N ALA A 2 17.12 2.73 -1.94
CA ALA A 2 17.08 1.76 -3.06
C ALA A 2 16.81 0.30 -2.67
N ALA A 3 16.89 -0.05 -1.38
CA ALA A 3 16.69 -1.42 -0.89
C ALA A 3 15.23 -1.90 -0.98
N ALA A 4 14.25 -1.00 -0.75
CA ALA A 4 12.83 -1.34 -0.76
C ALA A 4 12.30 -1.85 -2.12
N PRO A 5 12.53 -1.17 -3.27
CA PRO A 5 12.08 -1.69 -4.57
C PRO A 5 12.78 -3.00 -4.96
N LEU A 6 14.03 -3.19 -4.54
CA LEU A 6 14.76 -4.43 -4.77
C LEU A 6 14.16 -5.58 -3.94
N GLY A 7 13.88 -5.36 -2.66
CA GLY A 7 13.28 -6.35 -1.75
C GLY A 7 11.91 -6.82 -2.23
N VAL A 8 11.06 -5.89 -2.68
CA VAL A 8 9.75 -6.20 -3.29
C VAL A 8 9.92 -7.09 -4.51
N THR A 9 10.85 -6.74 -5.40
CA THR A 9 11.10 -7.50 -6.62
C THR A 9 11.55 -8.92 -6.30
N VAL A 10 12.44 -9.08 -5.32
CA VAL A 10 12.91 -10.39 -4.86
C VAL A 10 11.77 -11.20 -4.25
N TYR A 11 10.98 -10.61 -3.34
CA TYR A 11 9.84 -11.26 -2.70
C TYR A 11 8.79 -11.70 -3.72
N MET A 12 8.41 -10.82 -4.64
CA MET A 12 7.46 -11.12 -5.72
C MET A 12 7.99 -12.23 -6.63
N ASN A 13 9.26 -12.17 -7.03
CA ASN A 13 9.85 -13.22 -7.87
C ASN A 13 9.92 -14.59 -7.18
N ARG A 14 9.89 -14.65 -5.85
CA ARG A 14 9.85 -15.92 -5.10
C ARG A 14 8.43 -16.41 -4.80
N THR A 15 7.51 -15.51 -4.50
CA THR A 15 6.13 -15.87 -4.15
C THR A 15 5.27 -16.19 -5.37
N LEU A 16 5.42 -15.45 -6.48
CA LEU A 16 4.64 -15.65 -7.70
C LEU A 16 4.76 -17.09 -8.26
N PRO A 17 5.96 -17.70 -8.37
CA PRO A 17 6.09 -19.10 -8.81
C PRO A 17 5.38 -20.10 -7.90
N CYS A 18 5.40 -19.89 -6.58
CA CYS A 18 4.68 -20.75 -5.64
C CYS A 18 3.17 -20.66 -5.87
N ILE A 19 2.65 -19.45 -6.07
CA ILE A 19 1.23 -19.23 -6.39
C ILE A 19 0.86 -19.91 -7.72
N CYS A 20 1.73 -19.88 -8.73
CA CYS A 20 1.50 -20.56 -10.01
C CYS A 20 1.29 -22.07 -9.87
N VAL A 21 1.99 -22.75 -8.96
CA VAL A 21 1.79 -24.19 -8.70
C VAL A 21 0.38 -24.46 -8.17
N PHE A 22 -0.08 -23.66 -7.20
CA PHE A 22 -1.45 -23.79 -6.68
C PHE A 22 -2.51 -23.41 -7.70
N LEU A 23 -2.26 -22.38 -8.52
CA LEU A 23 -3.14 -22.01 -9.63
C LEU A 23 -3.26 -23.11 -10.67
N PHE A 24 -2.17 -23.83 -10.96
CA PHE A 24 -2.20 -24.97 -11.87
C PHE A 24 -3.09 -26.10 -11.33
N MET A 25 -2.90 -26.47 -10.05
CA MET A 25 -3.72 -27.51 -9.41
C MET A 25 -5.20 -27.11 -9.30
N ALA A 26 -5.48 -25.87 -8.89
CA ALA A 26 -6.84 -25.34 -8.80
C ALA A 26 -7.48 -25.19 -10.20
N GLY A 27 -6.72 -24.74 -11.19
CA GLY A 27 -7.17 -24.64 -12.58
C GLY A 27 -7.51 -26.01 -13.16
N TRP A 28 -6.68 -27.03 -12.90
CA TRP A 28 -6.99 -28.41 -13.27
C TRP A 28 -8.31 -28.89 -12.66
N TYR A 29 -8.54 -28.62 -11.37
CA TYR A 29 -9.79 -28.95 -10.70
C TYR A 29 -11.00 -28.23 -11.34
N VAL A 30 -10.88 -26.92 -11.61
CA VAL A 30 -11.93 -26.12 -12.26
C VAL A 30 -12.24 -26.65 -13.66
N TYR A 31 -11.22 -27.05 -14.42
CA TYR A 31 -11.39 -27.61 -15.76
C TYR A 31 -12.24 -28.89 -15.72
N VAL A 32 -11.93 -29.83 -14.82
CA VAL A 32 -12.65 -31.10 -14.70
C VAL A 32 -14.08 -30.88 -14.19
N ALA A 33 -14.28 -29.95 -13.26
CA ALA A 33 -15.57 -29.73 -12.61
C ALA A 33 -16.56 -28.86 -13.42
N SER A 34 -16.06 -27.88 -14.18
CA SER A 34 -16.89 -26.82 -14.78
C SER A 34 -16.56 -26.51 -16.24
N GLY A 35 -15.66 -27.28 -16.85
CA GLY A 35 -15.34 -27.20 -18.27
C GLY A 35 -14.44 -26.03 -18.66
N PHE A 36 -14.22 -25.91 -19.97
CA PHE A 36 -13.20 -25.02 -20.54
C PHE A 36 -13.54 -23.53 -20.41
N GLY A 37 -14.81 -23.14 -20.51
CA GLY A 37 -15.23 -21.74 -20.38
C GLY A 37 -14.90 -21.17 -18.99
N THR A 38 -15.18 -21.94 -17.94
CA THR A 38 -14.87 -21.57 -16.55
C THR A 38 -13.37 -21.53 -16.28
N LEU A 39 -12.60 -22.44 -16.89
CA LEU A 39 -11.13 -22.44 -16.82
C LEU A 39 -10.54 -21.16 -17.43
N LEU A 40 -11.01 -20.75 -18.61
CA LEU A 40 -10.54 -19.51 -19.26
C LEU A 40 -10.79 -18.30 -18.37
N CYS A 41 -12.00 -18.19 -17.81
CA CYS A 41 -12.34 -17.14 -16.84
C CYS A 41 -11.43 -17.18 -15.61
N PHE A 42 -11.16 -18.37 -15.06
CA PHE A 42 -10.27 -18.56 -13.92
C PHE A 42 -8.85 -18.05 -14.18
N ILE A 43 -8.26 -18.43 -15.31
CA ILE A 43 -6.91 -17.99 -15.70
C ILE A 43 -6.88 -16.48 -15.94
N ALA A 44 -7.90 -15.93 -16.60
CA ALA A 44 -8.02 -14.49 -16.83
C ALA A 44 -8.12 -13.71 -15.50
N GLY A 45 -8.96 -14.16 -14.57
CA GLY A 45 -9.09 -13.53 -13.24
C GLY A 45 -7.80 -13.60 -12.42
N ALA A 46 -7.14 -14.76 -12.42
CA ALA A 46 -5.87 -14.95 -11.71
C ALA A 46 -4.75 -14.05 -12.28
N SER A 47 -4.60 -14.02 -13.61
CA SER A 47 -3.56 -13.23 -14.27
C SER A 47 -3.76 -11.73 -14.10
N LEU A 48 -4.98 -11.21 -14.29
CA LEU A 48 -5.27 -9.79 -14.10
C LEU A 48 -5.04 -9.35 -12.65
N ASN A 49 -5.39 -10.18 -11.67
CA ASN A 49 -5.11 -9.88 -10.27
C ASN A 49 -3.60 -9.87 -9.98
N MET A 50 -2.84 -10.82 -10.52
CA MET A 50 -1.39 -10.88 -10.36
C MET A 50 -0.69 -9.65 -10.97
N VAL A 51 -1.17 -9.18 -12.12
CA VAL A 51 -0.70 -7.94 -12.75
C VAL A 51 -1.03 -6.72 -11.88
N SER A 52 -2.29 -6.62 -11.42
CA SER A 52 -2.72 -5.55 -10.53
C SER A 52 -1.85 -5.46 -9.27
N ALA A 53 -1.63 -6.60 -8.61
CA ALA A 53 -0.80 -6.68 -7.41
C ALA A 53 0.63 -6.20 -7.67
N LYS A 54 1.27 -6.69 -8.74
CA LYS A 54 2.65 -6.32 -9.07
C LYS A 54 2.80 -4.83 -9.34
N VAL A 55 1.88 -4.24 -10.10
CA VAL A 55 1.91 -2.80 -10.41
C VAL A 55 1.57 -1.96 -9.18
N GLY A 56 0.58 -2.36 -8.39
CA GLY A 56 0.17 -1.65 -7.19
C GLY A 56 1.29 -1.57 -6.15
N VAL A 57 1.92 -2.70 -5.82
CA VAL A 57 3.02 -2.75 -4.83
C VAL A 57 4.22 -1.93 -5.31
N ASN A 58 4.59 -2.03 -6.58
CA ASN A 58 5.67 -1.22 -7.15
C ASN A 58 5.36 0.29 -7.07
N THR A 59 4.11 0.68 -7.26
CA THR A 59 3.68 2.08 -7.17
C THR A 59 3.74 2.58 -5.73
N CYS A 60 3.30 1.79 -4.76
CA CYS A 60 3.41 2.14 -3.34
C CYS A 60 4.88 2.32 -2.92
N VAL A 61 5.76 1.41 -3.34
CA VAL A 61 7.18 1.45 -2.98
C VAL A 61 7.91 2.61 -3.66
N ALA A 62 7.54 2.97 -4.89
CA ALA A 62 8.06 4.18 -5.52
C ALA A 62 7.57 5.46 -4.82
N ALA A 63 6.41 5.40 -4.15
CA ALA A 63 5.83 6.53 -3.46
C ALA A 63 6.41 6.76 -2.07
N THR A 64 6.89 5.74 -1.36
CA THR A 64 7.40 5.88 0.03
C THR A 64 8.53 6.90 0.13
N ALA A 65 9.47 6.93 -0.81
CA ALA A 65 10.53 7.93 -0.85
C ALA A 65 9.99 9.37 -1.03
N ARG A 66 8.95 9.54 -1.85
CA ARG A 66 8.30 10.84 -2.07
C ARG A 66 7.47 11.25 -0.86
N LEU A 67 6.85 10.29 -0.19
CA LEU A 67 6.09 10.48 1.04
C LEU A 67 7.00 10.96 2.17
N ALA A 68 8.16 10.30 2.33
CA ALA A 68 9.17 10.68 3.31
C ALA A 68 9.69 12.11 3.06
N ASN A 69 9.95 12.47 1.80
CA ASN A 69 10.34 13.85 1.46
C ASN A 69 9.22 14.86 1.76
N ALA A 70 7.97 14.53 1.45
CA ALA A 70 6.83 15.41 1.71
C ALA A 70 6.54 15.60 3.21
N MET A 71 6.87 14.63 4.05
CA MET A 71 6.75 14.74 5.51
C MET A 71 7.69 15.82 6.08
N GLY A 72 8.85 16.05 5.45
CA GLY A 72 9.79 17.10 5.86
C GLY A 72 9.33 18.51 5.50
N GLU A 73 8.38 18.67 4.57
CA GLU A 73 7.86 19.98 4.18
C GLU A 73 6.58 20.34 4.96
N GLN A 74 5.48 19.61 4.72
CA GLN A 74 4.17 19.90 5.28
C GLN A 74 3.31 18.63 5.40
N LEU A 75 2.67 18.48 6.57
CA LEU A 75 1.79 17.34 6.86
C LEU A 75 0.60 17.22 5.88
N GLU A 76 0.01 18.33 5.44
CA GLU A 76 -1.08 18.28 4.46
C GLU A 76 -0.61 17.68 3.12
N THR A 77 0.62 18.00 2.72
CA THR A 77 1.19 17.53 1.46
C THR A 77 1.54 16.05 1.52
N SER A 78 2.13 15.58 2.63
CA SER A 78 2.44 14.16 2.81
C SER A 78 1.18 13.30 2.83
N VAL A 79 0.14 13.75 3.55
CA VAL A 79 -1.10 13.00 3.66
C VAL A 79 -1.88 12.97 2.34
N THR A 80 -1.95 14.10 1.63
CA THR A 80 -2.58 14.12 0.30
C THR A 80 -1.83 13.27 -0.71
N LEU A 81 -0.50 13.21 -0.64
CA LEU A 81 0.31 12.32 -1.45
C LEU A 81 0.05 10.85 -1.13
N GLY A 82 -0.02 10.48 0.16
CA GLY A 82 -0.34 9.13 0.62
C GLY A 82 -1.74 8.66 0.18
N MET A 83 -2.74 9.54 0.26
CA MET A 83 -4.08 9.24 -0.26
C MET A 83 -4.07 9.00 -1.78
N ARG A 84 -3.33 9.81 -2.54
CA ARG A 84 -3.23 9.65 -4.00
C ARG A 84 -2.57 8.32 -4.37
N THR A 85 -1.55 7.92 -3.62
CA THR A 85 -0.82 6.68 -3.90
C THR A 85 -1.68 5.45 -3.58
N GLY A 86 -2.43 5.48 -2.47
CA GLY A 86 -3.42 4.44 -2.17
C GLY A 86 -4.57 4.39 -3.19
N ALA A 87 -5.05 5.55 -3.65
CA ALA A 87 -6.09 5.62 -4.66
C ALA A 87 -5.66 4.99 -6.00
N ILE A 88 -4.39 5.12 -6.41
CA ILE A 88 -3.89 4.49 -7.65
C ILE A 88 -3.99 2.97 -7.56
N GLY A 89 -3.56 2.37 -6.43
CA GLY A 89 -3.67 0.93 -6.22
C GLY A 89 -5.11 0.43 -6.26
N GLY A 90 -6.01 1.12 -5.55
CA GLY A 90 -7.44 0.77 -5.52
C GLY A 90 -8.13 0.92 -6.88
N LEU A 91 -7.89 2.03 -7.59
CA LEU A 91 -8.49 2.29 -8.90
C LEU A 91 -7.97 1.31 -9.96
N LEU A 92 -6.66 1.06 -10.00
CA LEU A 92 -6.07 0.10 -10.94
C LEU A 92 -6.69 -1.29 -10.78
N SER A 93 -6.74 -1.76 -9.53
CA SER A 93 -7.25 -3.08 -9.20
C SER A 93 -8.74 -3.21 -9.52
N THR A 94 -9.51 -2.17 -9.20
CA THR A 94 -10.94 -2.11 -9.52
C THR A 94 -11.19 -2.09 -11.02
N SER A 95 -10.45 -1.27 -11.78
CA SER A 95 -10.59 -1.16 -13.23
C SER A 95 -10.20 -2.45 -13.96
N LEU A 96 -9.12 -3.12 -13.56
CA LEU A 96 -8.71 -4.40 -14.13
C LEU A 96 -9.71 -5.52 -13.81
N GLY A 97 -10.26 -5.54 -12.59
CA GLY A 97 -11.31 -6.49 -12.21
C GLY A 97 -12.60 -6.28 -13.02
N LEU A 98 -13.06 -5.03 -13.13
CA LEU A 98 -14.22 -4.64 -13.93
C LEU A 98 -14.08 -4.97 -15.41
N GLY A 99 -13.00 -4.45 -16.01
CA GLY A 99 -12.74 -4.59 -17.43
C GLY A 99 -12.51 -6.04 -17.81
N GLY A 100 -11.79 -6.79 -16.98
CA GLY A 100 -11.58 -8.22 -17.14
C GLY A 100 -12.88 -9.01 -17.08
N LEU A 101 -13.73 -8.73 -16.09
CA LEU A 101 -15.03 -9.38 -15.94
C LEU A 101 -15.96 -9.08 -17.12
N ALA A 102 -16.03 -7.82 -17.55
CA ALA A 102 -16.83 -7.41 -18.69
C ALA A 102 -16.33 -8.04 -20.00
N ALA A 103 -15.01 -8.11 -20.19
CA ALA A 103 -14.41 -8.77 -21.33
C ALA A 103 -14.72 -10.28 -21.36
N MET A 104 -14.62 -10.95 -20.21
CA MET A 104 -14.97 -12.38 -20.12
C MET A 104 -16.45 -12.62 -20.37
N TRP A 105 -17.34 -11.76 -19.86
CA TRP A 105 -18.77 -11.82 -20.16
C TRP A 105 -19.08 -11.78 -21.65
N LEU A 106 -18.40 -10.91 -22.41
CA LEU A 106 -18.59 -10.81 -23.86
C LEU A 106 -18.08 -12.04 -24.62
N VAL A 107 -17.12 -12.78 -24.06
CA VAL A 107 -16.52 -13.97 -24.69
C VAL A 107 -17.31 -15.23 -24.37
N THR A 108 -17.69 -15.45 -23.11
CA THR A 108 -18.37 -16.68 -22.68
C THR A 108 -19.89 -16.58 -22.77
N LEU A 109 -20.48 -15.39 -22.62
CA LEU A 109 -21.93 -15.15 -22.53
C LEU A 109 -22.65 -16.03 -21.49
N ASP A 110 -21.90 -16.57 -20.52
CA ASP A 110 -22.37 -17.52 -19.53
C ASP A 110 -21.99 -17.05 -18.12
N THR A 111 -23.03 -16.86 -17.29
CA THR A 111 -22.91 -16.37 -15.91
C THR A 111 -22.21 -17.38 -15.02
N THR A 112 -22.32 -18.67 -15.32
CA THR A 112 -21.68 -19.73 -14.53
C THR A 112 -20.17 -19.73 -14.76
N ALA A 113 -19.71 -19.48 -15.99
CA ALA A 113 -18.29 -19.33 -16.30
C ALA A 113 -17.65 -18.13 -15.59
N LEU A 114 -18.40 -17.03 -15.36
CA LEU A 114 -17.92 -15.85 -14.63
C LEU A 114 -17.56 -16.15 -13.17
N SER A 115 -18.18 -17.16 -12.56
CA SER A 115 -17.80 -17.58 -11.20
C SER A 115 -16.33 -18.04 -11.14
N GLY A 116 -15.82 -18.64 -12.23
CA GLY A 116 -14.42 -19.01 -12.38
C GLY A 116 -13.48 -17.81 -12.30
N PHE A 117 -13.87 -16.67 -12.90
CA PHE A 117 -13.09 -15.42 -12.83
C PHE A 117 -12.91 -14.94 -11.40
N GLY A 118 -14.01 -14.90 -10.64
CA GLY A 118 -13.98 -14.57 -9.22
C GLY A 118 -13.11 -15.53 -8.43
N SER A 119 -13.27 -16.84 -8.64
CA SER A 119 -12.47 -17.85 -7.94
C SER A 119 -10.97 -17.73 -8.21
N GLY A 120 -10.55 -17.48 -9.46
CA GLY A 120 -9.15 -17.29 -9.82
C GLY A 120 -8.56 -16.03 -9.19
N ALA A 121 -9.27 -14.90 -9.27
CA ALA A 121 -8.86 -13.66 -8.65
C ALA A 121 -8.76 -13.77 -7.12
N SER A 122 -9.76 -14.38 -6.46
CA SER A 122 -9.76 -14.65 -5.01
C SER A 122 -8.56 -15.47 -4.58
N LEU A 123 -8.21 -16.52 -5.30
CA LEU A 123 -7.15 -17.43 -4.91
C LEU A 123 -5.79 -16.71 -4.91
N VAL A 124 -5.50 -15.93 -5.95
CA VAL A 124 -4.27 -15.10 -5.99
C VAL A 124 -4.26 -14.07 -4.87
N SER A 125 -5.38 -13.37 -4.65
CA SER A 125 -5.46 -12.33 -3.62
C SER A 125 -5.33 -12.91 -2.20
N PHE A 126 -5.90 -14.09 -1.95
CA PHE A 126 -5.73 -14.81 -0.69
C PHE A 126 -4.26 -15.10 -0.40
N TYR A 127 -3.51 -15.67 -1.35
CA TYR A 127 -2.10 -15.98 -1.13
C TYR A 127 -1.25 -14.73 -0.96
N LEU A 128 -1.52 -13.66 -1.72
CA LEU A 128 -0.78 -12.40 -1.58
C LEU A 128 -1.05 -11.74 -0.22
N ARG A 129 -2.30 -11.75 0.25
CA ARG A 129 -2.67 -11.14 1.53
C ARG A 129 -2.18 -11.96 2.72
N VAL A 130 -2.34 -13.28 2.69
CA VAL A 130 -1.83 -14.14 3.76
C VAL A 130 -0.30 -14.16 3.75
N GLY A 131 0.32 -14.31 2.58
CA GLY A 131 1.77 -14.28 2.43
C GLY A 131 2.39 -12.94 2.82
N GLY A 132 1.78 -11.83 2.40
CA GLY A 132 2.20 -10.48 2.76
C GLY A 132 2.01 -10.20 4.25
N GLY A 133 0.86 -10.59 4.81
CA GLY A 133 0.55 -10.38 6.23
C GLY A 133 1.44 -11.17 7.18
N ILE A 134 1.77 -12.43 6.84
CA ILE A 134 2.73 -13.23 7.60
C ILE A 134 4.12 -12.59 7.54
N PHE A 135 4.52 -12.12 6.36
CA PHE A 135 5.81 -11.48 6.16
C PHE A 135 5.94 -10.17 6.94
N SER A 136 4.90 -9.33 6.90
CA SER A 136 4.80 -8.07 7.65
C SER A 136 4.87 -8.32 9.16
N LYS A 137 3.94 -9.14 9.68
CA LYS A 137 3.84 -9.38 11.12
C LYS A 137 5.08 -10.10 11.66
N GLY A 138 5.68 -11.00 10.88
CA GLY A 138 6.94 -11.64 11.25
C GLY A 138 8.11 -10.66 11.28
N ALA A 139 8.14 -9.68 10.36
CA ALA A 139 9.10 -8.60 10.38
C ALA A 139 8.88 -7.71 11.62
N GLU A 140 7.68 -7.19 11.83
CA GLU A 140 7.32 -6.34 12.99
C GLU A 140 7.72 -6.98 14.32
N ILE A 141 7.30 -8.23 14.58
CA ILE A 141 7.66 -8.95 15.81
C ILE A 141 9.17 -9.15 15.93
N GLY A 142 9.86 -9.40 14.81
CA GLY A 142 11.31 -9.55 14.79
C GLY A 142 12.05 -8.24 15.10
N ALA A 143 11.58 -7.10 14.56
CA ALA A 143 12.11 -5.78 14.86
C ALA A 143 11.89 -5.42 16.33
N ASP A 144 10.69 -5.63 16.85
CA ASP A 144 10.29 -5.27 18.21
C ASP A 144 11.10 -6.05 19.25
N LEU A 145 11.24 -7.37 19.06
CA LEU A 145 11.99 -8.23 19.98
C LEU A 145 13.49 -7.88 20.06
N VAL A 146 14.08 -7.45 18.95
CA VAL A 146 15.48 -7.02 18.93
C VAL A 146 15.62 -5.60 19.47
N GLY A 147 14.63 -4.74 19.26
CA GLY A 147 14.60 -3.37 19.76
C GLY A 147 14.46 -3.29 21.29
N GLU A 148 13.57 -4.08 21.89
CA GLU A 148 13.35 -4.07 23.35
C GLU A 148 14.47 -4.78 24.14
N MET A 149 15.22 -5.69 23.52
CA MET A 149 16.32 -6.39 24.19
C MET A 149 17.68 -5.66 24.11
N SER A 150 17.77 -4.55 23.36
CA SER A 150 19.01 -3.79 23.18
C SER A 150 18.85 -2.38 23.79
N ASP A 151 19.35 -2.17 25.01
CA ASP A 151 19.37 -0.87 25.70
C ASP A 151 19.92 0.28 24.82
N ASN A 152 20.87 -0.01 23.91
CA ASN A 152 21.44 0.99 23.01
C ASN A 152 20.45 1.58 21.99
N LYS A 153 19.40 0.85 21.59
CA LYS A 153 18.49 1.32 20.52
C LYS A 153 17.45 2.29 21.07
N LEU A 154 16.98 2.07 22.29
CA LEU A 154 16.12 3.00 23.04
C LEU A 154 16.81 4.36 23.27
N ASP A 155 18.10 4.34 23.58
CA ASP A 155 18.91 5.55 23.69
C ASP A 155 19.13 6.24 22.33
N GLU A 156 19.33 5.48 21.25
CA GLU A 156 19.45 6.03 19.89
C GLU A 156 18.14 6.65 19.39
N ASP A 157 17.00 5.96 19.51
CA ASP A 157 15.68 6.48 19.10
C ASP A 157 15.34 7.77 19.87
N ARG A 158 15.65 7.81 21.16
CA ARG A 158 15.45 9.01 22.00
C ARG A 158 16.36 10.16 21.55
N ARG A 159 17.62 9.89 21.20
CA ARG A 159 18.55 10.90 20.65
C ARG A 159 18.10 11.42 19.30
N VAL A 160 17.59 10.56 18.41
CA VAL A 160 17.03 10.98 17.12
C VAL A 160 15.85 11.90 17.36
N TYR A 161 14.95 11.55 18.27
CA TYR A 161 13.80 12.41 18.62
C TYR A 161 14.24 13.78 19.14
N GLU A 162 15.23 13.83 20.03
CA GLU A 162 15.78 15.09 20.55
C GLU A 162 16.47 15.93 19.47
N LEU A 163 17.28 15.30 18.59
CA LEU A 163 17.91 15.96 17.46
C LEU A 163 16.87 16.53 16.50
N GLN A 164 15.84 15.76 16.18
CA GLN A 164 14.78 16.16 15.27
C GLN A 164 13.96 17.33 15.83
N GLN A 165 13.71 17.35 17.14
CA GLN A 165 13.08 18.46 17.81
C GLN A 165 13.96 19.72 17.76
N ARG A 166 15.25 19.60 18.08
CA ARG A 166 16.22 20.72 17.98
C ARG A 166 16.35 21.25 16.55
N LEU A 167 16.31 20.37 15.55
CA LEU A 167 16.42 20.75 14.14
C LEU A 167 15.23 21.63 13.76
N SER A 168 14.02 21.22 14.15
CA SER A 168 12.79 21.97 13.88
C SER A 168 12.78 23.36 14.55
N GLU A 169 13.29 23.46 15.79
CA GLU A 169 13.44 24.74 16.47
C GLU A 169 14.47 25.64 15.76
N MET A 170 15.61 25.09 15.36
CA MET A 170 16.66 25.81 14.63
C MET A 170 16.20 26.29 13.25
N GLU A 171 15.44 25.50 12.51
CA GLU A 171 14.82 25.93 11.25
C GLU A 171 13.82 27.06 11.46
N SER A 172 13.04 27.02 12.54
CA SER A 172 12.11 28.10 12.88
C SER A 172 12.84 29.40 13.22
N LEU A 173 13.92 29.32 14.01
CA LEU A 173 14.78 30.46 14.35
C LEU A 173 15.46 31.01 13.10
N ARG A 174 15.86 30.14 12.18
CA ARG A 174 16.42 30.53 10.90
C ARG A 174 15.44 31.28 10.02
N ALA A 175 14.22 30.79 9.88
CA ALA A 175 13.18 31.50 9.14
C ALA A 175 12.96 32.91 9.71
N ASP A 176 13.08 33.06 11.02
CA ASP A 176 12.87 34.31 11.75
C ASP A 176 14.07 35.28 11.67
N ARG A 177 15.31 34.76 11.63
CA ARG A 177 16.53 35.58 11.38
C ARG A 177 16.66 35.99 9.93
N ARG A 178 16.25 35.14 8.98
CA ARG A 178 16.20 35.46 7.55
C ARG A 178 15.25 36.64 7.28
N ARG A 179 14.15 36.76 8.03
CA ARG A 179 13.26 37.94 8.01
C ARG A 179 13.93 39.22 8.53
N ARG A 180 14.90 39.09 9.44
CA ARG A 180 15.61 40.21 10.08
C ARG A 180 16.88 40.65 9.32
N GLY A 181 17.26 39.95 8.25
CA GLY A 181 18.41 40.32 7.41
C GLY A 181 19.79 40.07 8.03
N LEU A 182 19.88 39.20 9.04
CA LEU A 182 21.12 38.83 9.73
C LEU A 182 21.84 37.70 8.97
N GLN A 183 22.65 38.04 7.97
CA GLN A 183 23.27 37.07 7.06
C GLN A 183 24.37 36.21 7.71
N GLU A 184 25.27 36.80 8.52
CA GLU A 184 26.37 36.05 9.17
C GLU A 184 25.84 34.99 10.16
N GLU A 185 24.82 35.34 10.95
CA GLU A 185 24.20 34.41 11.90
C GLU A 185 23.38 33.30 11.22
N GLU A 186 22.91 33.52 9.98
CA GLU A 186 22.24 32.48 9.20
C GLU A 186 23.22 31.43 8.67
N GLU A 187 24.46 31.85 8.36
CA GLU A 187 25.50 30.97 7.82
C GLU A 187 26.04 30.02 8.91
N ASP A 188 26.32 30.52 10.12
CA ASP A 188 26.72 29.70 11.27
C ASP A 188 25.64 28.66 11.65
N MET A 189 24.36 29.07 11.57
CA MET A 189 23.23 28.19 11.86
C MET A 189 23.02 27.14 10.76
N MET A 190 23.39 27.45 9.53
CA MET A 190 23.37 26.50 8.41
C MET A 190 24.37 25.37 8.59
N ASP A 191 25.56 25.67 9.07
CA ASP A 191 26.57 24.65 9.34
C ASP A 191 26.17 23.76 10.53
N GLN A 192 25.52 24.33 11.56
CA GLN A 192 24.92 23.53 12.63
C GLN A 192 23.79 22.61 12.15
N LEU A 193 22.93 23.10 11.25
CA LEU A 193 21.86 22.29 10.65
C LEU A 193 22.43 21.12 9.83
N ARG A 194 23.48 21.36 9.04
CA ARG A 194 24.15 20.30 8.26
C ARG A 194 24.77 19.22 9.15
N MET A 195 25.45 19.64 10.23
CA MET A 195 26.04 18.70 11.18
C MET A 195 24.99 17.83 11.85
N MET A 196 23.85 18.41 12.25
CA MET A 196 22.73 17.64 12.82
C MET A 196 22.05 16.74 11.78
N GLU A 197 21.91 17.18 10.54
CA GLU A 197 21.42 16.33 9.44
C GLU A 197 22.34 15.14 9.18
N GLU A 198 23.67 15.33 9.20
CA GLU A 198 24.64 14.24 9.05
C GLU A 198 24.59 13.25 10.22
N GLU A 199 24.51 13.73 11.45
CA GLU A 199 24.39 12.88 12.65
C GLU A 199 23.08 12.07 12.62
N MET A 200 21.98 12.70 12.24
CA MET A 200 20.68 12.03 12.05
C MET A 200 20.72 10.99 10.92
N LYS A 201 21.50 11.25 9.85
CA LYS A 201 21.67 10.35 8.71
C LYS A 201 22.53 9.13 9.05
N ASP A 202 23.55 9.31 9.90
CA ASP A 202 24.37 8.21 10.42
C ASP A 202 23.53 7.29 11.33
N ILE A 203 22.70 7.86 12.21
CA ILE A 203 21.80 7.06 13.05
C ILE A 203 20.69 6.40 12.19
N ALA A 204 20.14 7.10 11.20
CA ALA A 204 19.17 6.48 10.28
C ALA A 204 19.79 5.33 9.45
N SER A 205 21.12 5.30 9.27
CA SER A 205 21.81 4.21 8.58
C SER A 205 22.00 2.96 9.45
N SER A 206 21.90 3.09 10.78
CA SER A 206 21.86 1.95 11.72
C SER A 206 20.44 1.37 11.87
N LEU A 207 19.42 2.06 11.36
CA LEU A 207 18.03 1.62 11.45
C LEU A 207 17.83 0.27 10.73
N HIS A 208 17.28 -0.68 11.47
CA HIS A 208 17.34 -2.09 11.11
C HIS A 208 16.59 -2.35 9.79
N PRO A 209 17.10 -3.22 8.89
CA PRO A 209 16.48 -3.59 7.62
C PRO A 209 15.08 -4.27 7.72
N ILE A 210 14.42 -4.23 8.87
CA ILE A 210 13.15 -4.90 9.09
C ILE A 210 11.96 -3.97 8.81
N ASP A 211 12.09 -2.67 9.04
CA ASP A 211 10.99 -1.71 8.86
C ASP A 211 10.54 -1.60 7.39
N TYR A 212 11.47 -1.78 6.44
CA TYR A 212 11.10 -1.84 5.03
C TYR A 212 10.40 -3.15 4.65
N LEU A 213 10.66 -4.26 5.35
CA LEU A 213 10.00 -5.55 5.09
C LEU A 213 8.54 -5.50 5.53
N ASP A 214 8.28 -4.82 6.65
CA ASP A 214 6.93 -4.55 7.14
C ASP A 214 6.15 -3.66 6.18
N ALA A 215 6.71 -2.52 5.78
CA ALA A 215 6.08 -1.65 4.79
C ALA A 215 5.77 -2.37 3.46
N VAL A 216 6.59 -3.34 3.04
CA VAL A 216 6.34 -4.14 1.84
C VAL A 216 5.20 -5.13 2.05
N GLY A 217 5.17 -5.83 3.18
CA GLY A 217 4.10 -6.78 3.53
C GLY A 217 2.73 -6.13 3.63
N GLU A 218 2.66 -4.96 4.26
CA GLU A 218 1.43 -4.19 4.43
C GLU A 218 0.88 -3.67 3.08
N ASN A 219 1.76 -3.12 2.23
CA ASN A 219 1.38 -2.66 0.89
C ASN A 219 0.84 -3.80 -0.01
N ILE A 220 1.36 -5.03 0.13
CA ILE A 220 0.85 -6.20 -0.60
C ILE A 220 -0.56 -6.58 -0.11
N CYS A 221 -0.80 -6.51 1.20
CA CYS A 221 -2.12 -6.75 1.78
C CYS A 221 -3.16 -5.73 1.30
N ASP A 222 -2.79 -4.45 1.23
CA ASP A 222 -3.70 -3.37 0.88
C ASP A 222 -4.12 -3.39 -0.59
N VAL A 223 -3.20 -3.70 -1.51
CA VAL A 223 -3.50 -3.77 -2.94
C VAL A 223 -4.41 -4.98 -3.28
N SER A 224 -4.28 -6.07 -2.53
CA SER A 224 -5.01 -7.33 -2.78
C SER A 224 -6.40 -7.35 -2.15
N GLY A 225 -6.64 -6.60 -1.07
CA GLY A 225 -7.92 -6.53 -0.34
C GLY A 225 -9.15 -6.22 -1.18
N PRO A 226 -9.15 -5.17 -2.03
CA PRO A 226 -10.30 -4.80 -2.86
C PRO A 226 -10.73 -5.94 -3.78
N VAL A 227 -9.77 -6.68 -4.36
CA VAL A 227 -10.04 -7.79 -5.29
C VAL A 227 -10.75 -8.96 -4.61
N LEU A 228 -10.37 -9.29 -3.38
CA LEU A 228 -11.02 -10.35 -2.59
C LEU A 228 -12.49 -10.03 -2.30
N ILE A 229 -12.78 -8.77 -1.94
CA ILE A 229 -14.15 -8.32 -1.67
C ILE A 229 -14.98 -8.38 -2.96
N LEU A 230 -14.37 -7.94 -4.07
CA LEU A 230 -14.91 -7.99 -5.43
C LEU A 230 -15.31 -9.40 -5.85
N SER A 231 -14.39 -10.34 -5.72
CA SER A 231 -14.56 -11.71 -6.18
C SER A 231 -15.51 -12.51 -5.29
N LEU A 232 -15.48 -12.28 -3.97
CA LEU A 232 -16.45 -12.90 -3.06
C LEU A 232 -17.87 -12.43 -3.36
N SER A 233 -18.04 -11.13 -3.63
CA SER A 233 -19.33 -10.56 -4.02
C SER A 233 -19.85 -11.14 -5.35
N LEU A 234 -18.96 -11.36 -6.33
CA LEU A 234 -19.30 -12.00 -7.60
C LEU A 234 -19.74 -13.47 -7.41
N ILE A 235 -19.02 -14.24 -6.59
CA ILE A 235 -19.33 -15.65 -6.33
C ILE A 235 -20.68 -15.79 -5.61
N ILE A 236 -20.92 -14.97 -4.58
CA ILE A 236 -22.18 -14.95 -3.85
C ILE A 236 -23.33 -14.52 -4.77
N GLY A 237 -23.11 -13.47 -5.58
CA GLY A 237 -24.10 -12.98 -6.54
C GLY A 237 -24.46 -13.98 -7.64
N ALA A 238 -23.47 -14.73 -8.15
CA ALA A 238 -23.69 -15.74 -9.19
C ALA A 238 -24.44 -16.99 -8.69
N ARG A 239 -24.35 -17.31 -7.38
CA ARG A 239 -25.06 -18.46 -6.77
C ARG A 239 -26.35 -18.10 -6.04
N GLY A 240 -26.53 -16.84 -5.66
CA GLY A 240 -27.62 -16.39 -4.80
C GLY A 240 -28.94 -16.07 -5.50
N SER A 241 -28.98 -15.90 -6.83
CA SER A 241 -30.22 -15.55 -7.53
C SER A 241 -30.36 -16.18 -8.92
N ALA A 242 -31.61 -16.54 -9.28
CA ALA A 242 -31.96 -17.05 -10.61
C ALA A 242 -31.83 -16.00 -11.74
N VAL A 243 -31.69 -14.72 -11.36
CA VAL A 243 -31.38 -13.59 -12.25
C VAL A 243 -30.23 -12.83 -11.59
N PRO A 244 -29.01 -12.81 -12.16
CA PRO A 244 -27.87 -12.17 -11.51
C PRO A 244 -28.05 -10.65 -11.56
N HIS A 245 -28.48 -10.04 -10.45
CA HIS A 245 -28.49 -8.59 -10.34
C HIS A 245 -27.06 -8.11 -10.04
N PHE A 246 -26.32 -7.82 -11.11
CA PHE A 246 -24.99 -7.19 -11.07
C PHE A 246 -24.91 -5.97 -10.12
N PHE A 247 -26.03 -5.28 -9.91
CA PHE A 247 -26.15 -4.09 -9.07
C PHE A 247 -26.15 -4.33 -7.56
N THR A 248 -26.39 -5.54 -7.04
CA THR A 248 -26.45 -5.76 -5.59
C THR A 248 -25.07 -5.71 -4.92
N ALA A 249 -24.00 -5.96 -5.69
CA ALA A 249 -22.61 -5.87 -5.24
C ALA A 249 -22.02 -4.44 -5.35
N LEU A 250 -22.69 -3.55 -6.08
CA LEU A 250 -22.22 -2.19 -6.39
C LEU A 250 -22.02 -1.28 -5.15
N PRO A 251 -22.82 -1.39 -4.07
CA PRO A 251 -22.57 -0.66 -2.82
C PRO A 251 -21.30 -1.12 -2.09
N LEU A 252 -21.07 -2.43 -2.00
CA LEU A 252 -19.84 -3.01 -1.43
C LEU A 252 -18.61 -2.59 -2.23
N TRP A 253 -18.77 -2.41 -3.54
CA TRP A 253 -17.77 -1.89 -4.44
C TRP A 253 -17.40 -0.43 -4.25
N ILE A 254 -18.38 0.45 -4.10
CA ILE A 254 -18.12 1.88 -3.88
C ILE A 254 -17.35 2.04 -2.56
N VAL A 255 -17.69 1.24 -1.55
CA VAL A 255 -16.97 1.21 -0.27
C VAL A 255 -15.56 0.62 -0.43
N ALA A 256 -15.39 -0.47 -1.18
CA ALA A 256 -14.08 -1.11 -1.40
C ALA A 256 -13.13 -0.33 -2.32
N SER A 257 -13.65 0.49 -3.24
CA SER A 257 -12.86 1.26 -4.22
C SER A 257 -12.07 2.43 -3.62
N GLY A 258 -12.14 2.64 -2.30
CA GLY A 258 -11.36 3.66 -1.58
C GLY A 258 -11.75 5.11 -1.87
N ASN A 259 -12.52 5.39 -2.93
CA ASN A 259 -12.95 6.75 -3.28
C ASN A 259 -13.87 7.37 -2.23
N LEU A 260 -14.81 6.60 -1.65
CA LEU A 260 -15.65 7.07 -0.56
C LEU A 260 -14.83 7.32 0.72
N ALA A 261 -13.93 6.40 1.07
CA ALA A 261 -13.06 6.51 2.24
C ALA A 261 -12.10 7.70 2.10
N CYS A 262 -11.41 7.85 0.96
CA CYS A 262 -10.54 8.98 0.68
C CYS A 262 -11.30 10.32 0.67
N ALA A 263 -12.52 10.34 0.14
CA ALA A 263 -13.38 11.53 0.18
C ALA A 263 -13.80 11.89 1.61
N MET A 264 -14.15 10.90 2.45
CA MET A 264 -14.50 11.10 3.85
C MET A 264 -13.31 11.57 4.69
N VAL A 265 -12.13 10.99 4.52
CA VAL A 265 -10.93 11.44 5.26
C VAL A 265 -10.50 12.83 4.78
N ARG A 266 -10.57 13.12 3.47
CA ARG A 266 -10.31 14.47 2.95
C ARG A 266 -11.31 15.50 3.47
N TRP A 267 -12.59 15.13 3.57
CA TRP A 267 -13.63 15.97 4.17
C TRP A 267 -13.37 16.21 5.66
N TYR A 268 -13.02 15.16 6.41
CA TYR A 268 -12.64 15.24 7.82
C TYR A 268 -11.42 16.14 8.05
N MET A 269 -10.37 16.03 7.23
CA MET A 269 -9.20 16.90 7.32
C MET A 269 -9.55 18.35 7.01
N ARG A 270 -10.37 18.61 5.99
CA ARG A 270 -10.82 19.98 5.68
C ARG A 270 -11.59 20.61 6.82
N LEU A 271 -12.40 19.83 7.54
CA LEU A 271 -13.13 20.29 8.71
C LEU A 271 -12.18 20.63 9.87
N ASN A 272 -11.17 19.80 10.14
CA ASN A 272 -10.26 20.01 11.25
C ASN A 272 -9.18 21.06 10.96
N LEU A 273 -8.68 21.17 9.72
CA LEU A 273 -7.75 22.23 9.31
C LEU A 273 -8.41 23.62 9.33
N ALA A 274 -9.74 23.71 9.20
CA ALA A 274 -10.47 24.96 9.41
C ALA A 274 -10.42 25.45 10.87
N PHE A 275 -10.17 24.56 11.84
CA PHE A 275 -10.02 24.88 13.26
C PHE A 275 -8.58 25.21 13.67
N VAL A 276 -7.57 24.86 12.86
CA VAL A 276 -6.14 25.15 13.10
C VAL A 276 -5.70 26.38 12.29
N ARG A 277 -6.52 27.44 12.26
CA ARG A 277 -5.99 28.78 11.96
C ARG A 277 -5.47 29.36 13.28
N PRO A 278 -4.20 29.80 13.36
CA PRO A 278 -3.75 30.51 14.55
C PRO A 278 -4.65 31.75 14.75
N PRO A 279 -5.02 32.10 16.00
CA PRO A 279 -5.61 33.41 16.25
C PRO A 279 -4.61 34.48 15.77
N LEU A 280 -5.14 35.43 14.98
CA LEU A 280 -4.44 36.62 14.49
C LEU A 280 -3.81 37.41 15.64
#